data_AF-A0A4Y2WCP8-F1
#
_entry.id   AF-A0A4Y2WCP8-F1
#
_cell.length_a   1.000
_cell.length_b   1.000
_cell.length_c   1.000
_cell.angle_alpha   90.00
_cell.angle_beta   90.00
_cell.angle_gamma   90.00
#
_symmetry.space_group_name_H-M   'P 1'
#
loop_
_entity.id
_entity.type
_entity.pdbx_description
1 polymer ?
#
loop_
_entity_poly.entity_id
_entity_poly.type
_entity_poly.pdbx_seq_one_letter_code
_entity_poly.pdbx_strand_id
1 'polypeptide(L)'
;MDIGFVQGKSDNLPRIDSTMMTMYFKKNSDFMMAEIRGIKAQRSAKVSYGDTAIGYVRVKRDEDMCTVKGRITPEHRVRKKAYSVVLVCNESEDVILSVKCAGYNN
;
A
#
# COMPACT_ATOMS: atom_id res chain seq x y z
N MET A 1 -2.93 -9.82 18.76
CA MET A 1 -1.78 -8.92 18.50
C MET A 1 -0.98 -9.52 17.37
N ASP A 2 -0.75 -8.80 16.27
CA ASP A 2 0.16 -9.25 15.22
C ASP A 2 1.60 -9.21 15.77
N ILE A 3 2.16 -10.37 16.10
CA ILE A 3 3.50 -10.48 16.71
C ILE A 3 4.56 -9.96 15.72
N GLY A 4 5.46 -9.11 16.20
CA GLY A 4 6.58 -8.57 15.41
C GLY A 4 6.25 -7.34 14.55
N PHE A 5 5.02 -6.82 14.59
CA PHE A 5 4.66 -5.58 13.90
C PHE A 5 4.87 -4.34 14.78
N VAL A 6 5.62 -3.37 14.27
CA VAL A 6 5.80 -2.04 14.86
C VAL A 6 4.94 -0.99 14.15
N GLN A 7 4.63 0.11 14.82
CA GLN A 7 3.92 1.23 14.19
C GLN A 7 4.77 1.84 13.07
N GLY A 8 4.14 2.08 11.92
CA GLY A 8 4.78 2.76 10.79
C GLY A 8 5.08 4.22 11.14
N LYS A 9 6.30 4.64 10.78
CA LYS A 9 6.89 5.96 10.97
C LYS A 9 7.69 6.30 9.71
N SER A 10 7.96 7.58 9.48
CA SER A 10 8.70 8.03 8.29
C SER A 10 10.11 7.42 8.16
N ASP A 11 10.70 6.98 9.26
CA ASP A 11 12.05 6.40 9.35
C ASP A 11 12.08 4.87 9.24
N ASN A 12 10.93 4.18 9.30
CA ASN A 12 10.87 2.71 9.33
C ASN A 12 10.05 2.08 8.18
N LEU A 13 9.65 2.89 7.20
CA LEU A 13 9.00 2.40 5.98
C LEU A 13 10.04 1.89 4.97
N PRO A 14 9.70 0.86 4.17
CA PRO A 14 10.57 0.43 3.09
C PRO A 14 10.66 1.53 2.03
N ARG A 15 11.84 1.65 1.42
CA ARG A 15 12.02 2.47 0.23
C ARG A 15 11.34 1.77 -0.94
N ILE A 16 10.44 2.47 -1.62
CA ILE A 16 9.80 1.99 -2.85
C ILE A 16 10.07 3.03 -3.95
N ASP A 17 10.76 2.61 -5.01
CA ASP A 17 11.06 3.48 -6.15
C ASP A 17 10.17 3.20 -7.39
N SER A 18 10.28 4.07 -8.39
CA SER A 18 9.53 3.94 -9.65
C SER A 18 9.90 2.68 -10.44
N THR A 19 11.13 2.20 -10.32
CA THR A 19 11.66 1.03 -11.00
C THR A 19 11.04 -0.24 -10.41
N MET A 20 11.02 -0.37 -9.08
CA MET A 20 10.37 -1.45 -8.32
C MET A 20 8.90 -1.55 -8.71
N MET A 21 8.21 -0.41 -8.75
CA MET A 21 6.82 -0.32 -9.14
C MET A 21 6.60 -0.77 -10.60
N THR A 22 7.45 -0.32 -11.52
CA THR A 22 7.40 -0.73 -12.94
C THR A 22 7.66 -2.22 -13.12
N MET A 23 8.65 -2.79 -12.42
CA MET A 23 8.95 -4.22 -12.47
C MET A 23 7.80 -5.05 -11.91
N TYR A 24 7.18 -4.61 -10.83
CA TYR A 24 6.02 -5.27 -10.26
C TYR A 24 4.83 -5.29 -11.21
N PHE A 25 4.52 -4.16 -11.85
CA PHE A 25 3.44 -4.08 -12.84
C PHE A 25 3.72 -4.90 -14.10
N LYS A 26 4.98 -4.97 -14.54
CA LYS A 26 5.36 -5.84 -15.66
C LYS A 26 5.12 -7.33 -15.35
N LYS A 27 5.31 -7.75 -14.09
CA LYS A 27 5.15 -9.14 -13.65
C LYS A 27 3.69 -9.52 -13.34
N ASN A 28 2.80 -8.56 -13.06
CA ASN A 28 1.41 -8.83 -12.68
C ASN A 28 0.44 -8.44 -13.81
N SER A 29 -0.11 -9.43 -14.51
CA SER A 29 -1.10 -9.25 -15.59
C SER A 29 -2.46 -8.71 -15.12
N ASP A 30 -2.74 -8.75 -13.82
CA ASP A 30 -4.01 -8.30 -13.22
C ASP A 30 -4.11 -6.78 -13.03
N PHE A 31 -3.15 -6.00 -13.54
CA PHE A 31 -3.16 -4.55 -13.38
C PHE A 31 -4.21 -3.89 -14.30
N MET A 32 -5.45 -3.79 -13.81
CA MET A 32 -6.48 -2.98 -14.46
C MET A 32 -6.10 -1.50 -14.42
N MET A 33 -5.99 -0.91 -15.62
CA MET A 33 -5.68 0.48 -15.98
C MET A 33 -6.66 1.55 -15.46
N ALA A 34 -7.16 1.44 -14.22
CA ALA A 34 -7.90 2.52 -13.58
C ALA A 34 -6.96 3.55 -12.94
N GLU A 35 -5.75 3.16 -12.53
CA GLU A 35 -4.77 4.07 -11.91
C GLU A 35 -4.04 4.96 -12.92
N ILE A 36 -3.83 4.45 -14.14
CA ILE A 36 -3.14 5.16 -15.23
C ILE A 36 -3.95 6.34 -15.77
N ARG A 37 -5.27 6.38 -15.51
CA ARG A 37 -6.11 7.53 -15.88
C ARG A 37 -5.92 8.77 -14.98
N GLY A 38 -4.98 8.74 -14.02
CA GLY A 38 -4.67 9.91 -13.18
C GLY A 38 -5.78 10.36 -12.23
N ILE A 39 -6.91 9.65 -12.22
CA ILE A 39 -8.10 10.00 -11.45
C ILE A 39 -7.86 9.99 -9.93
N LYS A 40 -6.93 9.12 -9.47
CA LYS A 40 -6.51 9.02 -8.06
C LYS A 40 -5.52 10.11 -7.68
N ALA A 41 -4.51 10.37 -8.53
CA ALA A 41 -3.51 11.41 -8.29
C ALA A 41 -4.12 12.82 -8.23
N GLN A 42 -5.07 13.12 -9.11
CA GLN A 42 -5.73 14.43 -9.17
C GLN A 42 -6.65 14.69 -7.97
N ARG A 43 -7.17 13.66 -7.29
CA ARG A 43 -8.09 13.79 -6.15
C ARG A 43 -7.44 13.57 -4.78
N SER A 44 -6.34 12.80 -4.72
CA SER A 44 -5.47 12.69 -3.53
C SER A 44 -4.85 14.03 -3.12
N ALA A 45 -4.76 14.98 -4.05
CA ALA A 45 -4.32 16.36 -3.83
C ALA A 45 -5.33 17.22 -3.04
N LYS A 46 -6.54 16.70 -2.73
CA LYS A 46 -7.47 17.42 -1.85
C LYS A 46 -6.98 17.39 -0.41
N VAL A 47 -6.65 18.57 0.11
CA VAL A 47 -6.14 18.85 1.47
C VAL A 47 -6.95 18.15 2.58
N SER A 48 -8.26 17.95 2.39
CA SER A 48 -9.15 17.31 3.38
C SER A 48 -8.99 15.77 3.51
N TYR A 49 -8.27 15.10 2.61
CA TYR A 49 -8.14 13.63 2.62
C TYR A 49 -7.01 13.13 3.54
N GLY A 50 -5.96 13.94 3.73
CA GLY A 50 -4.72 13.51 4.40
C GLY A 50 -4.91 12.95 5.81
N ASP A 51 -5.79 13.57 6.61
CA ASP A 51 -5.89 13.26 8.04
C ASP A 51 -6.86 12.11 8.38
N THR A 52 -7.78 11.75 7.48
CA THR A 52 -8.82 10.73 7.75
C THR A 52 -8.72 9.49 6.86
N ALA A 53 -7.82 9.48 5.89
CA ALA A 53 -7.70 8.42 4.89
C ALA A 53 -6.93 7.18 5.36
N ILE A 54 -5.99 7.35 6.30
CA ILE A 54 -5.10 6.29 6.76
C ILE A 54 -5.43 5.99 8.22
N GLY A 55 -5.97 4.81 8.50
CA GLY A 55 -6.36 4.43 9.86
C GLY A 55 -5.17 4.01 10.71
N TYR A 56 -4.31 3.14 10.17
CA TYR A 56 -3.06 2.74 10.80
C TYR A 56 -2.10 2.20 9.73
N VAL A 57 -0.81 2.33 9.99
CA VAL A 57 0.25 1.65 9.25
C VAL A 57 1.11 0.89 10.25
N ARG A 58 1.43 -0.36 9.93
CA ARG A 58 2.31 -1.22 10.72
C ARG A 58 3.31 -1.89 9.80
N VAL A 59 4.53 -2.04 10.28
CA VAL A 59 5.65 -2.62 9.53
C VAL A 59 6.22 -3.79 10.34
N LYS A 60 6.58 -4.86 9.65
CA LYS A 60 7.35 -5.99 10.20
C LYS A 60 8.50 -6.26 9.24
N ARG A 61 9.70 -6.42 9.79
CA ARG A 61 10.89 -6.82 9.05
C ARG A 61 11.34 -8.18 9.56
N ASP A 62 11.50 -9.11 8.65
CA ASP A 62 12.12 -10.41 8.88
C ASP A 62 13.30 -10.50 7.91
N GLU A 63 14.50 -10.18 8.40
CA GLU A 63 15.72 -10.05 7.57
C GLU A 63 15.53 -9.02 6.45
N ASP A 64 15.62 -9.47 5.19
CA ASP A 64 15.44 -8.64 3.99
C ASP A 64 13.95 -8.45 3.62
N MET A 65 13.05 -9.23 4.24
CA MET A 65 11.64 -9.21 3.91
C MET A 65 10.89 -8.20 4.76
N CYS A 66 10.31 -7.20 4.11
CA CYS A 66 9.51 -6.16 4.75
C CYS A 66 8.04 -6.34 4.42
N THR A 67 7.21 -6.46 5.46
CA THR A 67 5.76 -6.56 5.37
C THR A 67 5.12 -5.29 5.95
N VAL A 68 4.41 -4.55 5.10
CA VAL A 68 3.68 -3.35 5.49
C VAL A 68 2.19 -3.63 5.46
N LYS A 69 1.50 -3.42 6.60
CA LYS A 69 0.04 -3.48 6.72
C LYS A 69 -0.50 -2.07 6.90
N GLY A 70 -1.41 -1.66 6.03
CA GLY A 70 -2.08 -0.37 6.10
C GLY A 70 -3.59 -0.51 6.11
N ARG A 71 -4.31 0.32 6.88
CA ARG A 71 -5.77 0.47 6.75
C ARG A 71 -6.08 1.73 5.97
N ILE A 72 -6.73 1.56 4.82
CA ILE A 72 -7.02 2.63 3.86
C ILE A 72 -8.54 2.82 3.77
N THR A 73 -8.99 4.07 3.92
CA THR A 73 -10.36 4.46 3.65
C THR A 73 -10.51 4.75 2.15
N PRO A 74 -11.38 4.05 1.40
CA PRO A 74 -11.51 4.25 -0.03
C PRO A 74 -12.03 5.66 -0.38
N GLU A 75 -11.31 6.34 -1.27
CA GLU A 75 -11.56 7.71 -1.72
C GLU A 75 -12.94 7.93 -2.38
N HIS A 76 -13.53 6.88 -2.97
CA HIS A 76 -14.67 7.04 -3.90
C HIS A 76 -16.07 7.01 -3.30
N ARG A 77 -16.26 6.90 -1.97
CA ARG A 77 -17.57 7.07 -1.32
C ARG A 77 -17.39 6.97 0.18
N VAL A 78 -17.72 8.05 0.90
CA VAL A 78 -17.74 8.21 2.37
C VAL A 78 -18.51 7.08 3.11
N ARG A 79 -19.22 6.20 2.38
CA ARG A 79 -19.98 5.06 2.91
C ARG A 79 -19.29 3.69 2.81
N LYS A 80 -18.13 3.55 2.15
CA LYS A 80 -17.43 2.24 2.06
C LYS A 80 -16.51 2.04 3.26
N LYS A 81 -16.57 0.83 3.86
CA LYS A 81 -15.71 0.45 4.99
C LYS A 81 -14.24 0.51 4.55
N ALA A 82 -13.39 1.02 5.44
CA ALA A 82 -11.93 0.98 5.24
C ALA A 82 -11.47 -0.47 5.05
N TYR A 83 -10.60 -0.68 4.07
CA TYR A 83 -10.02 -1.99 3.75
C TYR A 83 -8.56 -2.04 4.19
N SER A 84 -8.04 -3.24 4.39
CA SER A 84 -6.64 -3.42 4.76
C SER A 84 -5.82 -3.76 3.53
N VAL A 85 -4.65 -3.18 3.39
CA VAL A 85 -3.67 -3.49 2.35
C VAL A 85 -2.46 -4.11 3.02
N VAL A 86 -1.93 -5.17 2.41
CA VAL A 86 -0.69 -5.81 2.79
C VAL A 86 0.26 -5.74 1.61
N LEU A 87 1.39 -5.08 1.81
CA LEU A 87 2.54 -5.07 0.92
C LEU A 87 3.61 -5.99 1.50
N VAL A 88 4.23 -6.80 0.65
CA VAL A 88 5.44 -7.57 0.96
C VAL A 88 6.48 -7.22 -0.09
N CYS A 89 7.64 -6.76 0.35
CA CYS A 89 8.79 -6.45 -0.50
C CYS A 89 10.09 -7.02 0.08
N ASN A 90 11.05 -7.26 -0.80
CA ASN A 90 12.43 -7.55 -0.44
C ASN A 90 13.22 -6.22 -0.52
N GLU A 91 13.73 -5.75 0.62
CA GLU A 91 14.49 -4.50 0.71
C GLU A 91 15.90 -4.64 0.10
N SER A 92 16.50 -5.83 0.10
CA SER A 92 17.84 -6.07 -0.45
C SER A 92 17.85 -6.24 -1.97
N GLU A 93 16.81 -6.83 -2.54
CA GLU A 93 16.66 -6.98 -3.99
C GLU A 93 15.98 -5.77 -4.65
N ASP A 94 15.47 -4.81 -3.86
CA ASP A 94 14.58 -3.74 -4.33
C ASP A 94 13.45 -4.35 -5.21
N VAL A 95 12.71 -5.32 -4.68
CA VAL A 95 11.58 -5.96 -5.40
C VAL A 95 10.31 -6.00 -4.56
N ILE A 96 9.20 -5.55 -5.16
CA ILE A 96 7.86 -5.79 -4.61
C ILE A 96 7.46 -7.22 -4.93
N LEU A 97 7.17 -8.02 -3.90
CA LEU A 97 6.79 -9.43 -4.05
C LEU A 97 5.28 -9.59 -4.17
N SER A 98 4.51 -8.90 -3.33
CA SER A 98 3.05 -8.94 -3.43
C SER A 98 2.37 -7.73 -2.81
N VAL A 99 1.23 -7.35 -3.37
CA VAL A 99 0.32 -6.35 -2.83
C VAL A 99 -1.09 -6.94 -2.82
N LYS A 100 -1.72 -7.01 -1.65
CA LYS A 100 -3.07 -7.59 -1.48
C LYS A 100 -3.98 -6.66 -0.71
N CYS A 101 -5.22 -6.54 -1.18
CA CYS A 101 -6.29 -5.80 -0.49
C CYS A 101 -7.23 -6.79 0.22
N ALA A 102 -7.22 -6.83 1.55
CA ALA A 102 -8.21 -7.53 2.35
C ALA A 102 -9.46 -6.64 2.49
N GLY A 103 -10.50 -6.98 1.73
CA GLY A 103 -11.78 -6.24 1.68
C GLY A 103 -12.46 -6.20 0.31
N TYR A 104 -11.81 -6.71 -0.74
CA TYR A 104 -12.43 -6.91 -2.05
C TYR A 104 -12.63 -8.42 -2.28
N ASN A 105 -13.52 -9.03 -1.49
CA ASN A 105 -14.09 -10.32 -1.88
C ASN A 105 -15.12 -10.03 -2.98
N ASN A 106 -14.84 -10.50 -4.19
CA ASN A 106 -15.89 -10.81 -5.15
C ASN A 106 -15.85 -12.33 -5.34
#